data_AF-A0A6G0VJT2-F1
#
_entry.id   AF-A0A6G0VJT2-F1
#
_cell.length_a   1.000
_cell.length_b   1.000
_cell.length_c   1.000
_cell.angle_alpha   90.00
_cell.angle_beta   90.00
_cell.angle_gamma   90.00
#
_symmetry.space_group_name_H-M   'P 1'
#
loop_
_entity.id
_entity.type
_entity.pdbx_description
1 polymer ?
#
loop_
_entity_poly.entity_id
_entity_poly.type
_entity_poly.pdbx_seq_one_letter_code
_entity_poly.pdbx_strand_id
1 'polypeptide(L)'
;TSITIRYTEDILVSSAITLRSISPKAYRYLRNKKQYPLPGLSTLRRWASTFKVEPGILEGVLTLMKANGTLLTSREKLTVICFDETYVSNRLCYDKKNEQVIGPHKC
;
A
#
# COMPACT_ATOMS: atom_id res chain seq x y z
N THR A 1 -12.11 -26.09 16.83
CA THR A 1 -12.00 -24.84 17.61
C THR A 1 -11.11 -23.88 16.85
N SER A 2 -11.67 -22.91 16.12
CA SER A 2 -10.87 -21.98 15.32
C SER A 2 -10.30 -20.88 16.23
N ILE A 3 -9.01 -20.97 16.53
CA ILE A 3 -8.27 -19.96 17.31
C ILE A 3 -8.26 -18.67 16.48
N THR A 4 -8.98 -17.65 16.96
CA THR A 4 -8.93 -16.30 16.38
C THR A 4 -7.75 -15.57 17.00
N ILE A 5 -6.60 -15.59 16.34
CA ILE A 5 -5.45 -14.79 16.74
C ILE A 5 -5.77 -13.33 16.42
N ARG A 6 -5.86 -12.48 17.46
CA ARG A 6 -5.86 -11.03 17.28
C ARG A 6 -4.42 -10.61 17.03
N TYR A 7 -4.09 -10.25 15.79
CA TYR A 7 -2.77 -9.70 15.46
C TYR A 7 -2.61 -8.35 16.18
N THR A 8 -1.74 -8.30 17.17
CA THR A 8 -1.52 -7.13 18.04
C THR A 8 -0.31 -6.28 17.68
N GLU A 9 0.33 -6.48 16.51
CA GLU A 9 1.52 -5.71 16.19
C GLU A 9 1.46 -5.22 14.73
N ASP A 10 1.42 -3.90 14.57
CA ASP A 10 1.49 -3.22 13.27
C ASP A 10 2.64 -3.75 12.39
N ILE A 11 3.71 -4.22 13.02
CA ILE A 11 4.90 -4.85 12.41
C ILE A 11 4.55 -6.17 11.69
N LEU A 12 3.70 -7.01 12.27
CA LEU A 12 3.30 -8.28 11.65
C LEU A 12 2.40 -8.02 10.43
N VAL A 13 1.53 -7.02 10.53
CA VAL A 13 0.64 -6.66 9.43
C VAL A 13 1.43 -6.00 8.29
N SER A 14 2.35 -5.08 8.60
CA SER A 14 3.21 -4.44 7.60
C SER A 14 4.09 -5.47 6.88
N SER A 15 4.71 -6.40 7.61
CA SER A 15 5.50 -7.50 7.03
C SER A 15 4.66 -8.40 6.12
N ALA A 16 3.42 -8.70 6.52
CA ALA A 16 2.48 -9.48 5.70
C ALA A 16 2.02 -8.73 4.44
N ILE A 17 1.83 -7.41 4.52
CA ILE A 17 1.54 -6.54 3.35
C ILE A 17 2.73 -6.57 2.38
N THR A 18 3.96 -6.44 2.88
CA THR A 18 5.19 -6.52 2.09
C THR A 18 5.34 -7.88 1.39
N LEU A 19 5.14 -8.99 2.11
CA LEU A 19 5.19 -10.32 1.50
C LEU A 19 4.14 -10.47 0.38
N ARG A 20 2.94 -9.93 0.59
CA ARG A 20 1.87 -9.94 -0.42
C ARG A 20 2.18 -9.05 -1.63
N SER A 21 2.83 -7.89 -1.44
CA SER A 21 3.20 -6.99 -2.54
C SER A 21 4.29 -7.61 -3.42
N ILE A 22 5.22 -8.37 -2.84
CA ILE A 22 6.23 -9.14 -3.58
C ILE A 22 5.58 -10.24 -4.42
N SER A 23 4.71 -11.07 -3.83
CA SER A 23 4.03 -12.13 -4.58
C SER A 23 2.70 -12.56 -3.96
N PRO A 24 1.56 -12.20 -4.58
CA PRO A 24 0.24 -12.66 -4.15
C PRO A 24 0.04 -14.18 -4.27
N LYS A 25 0.81 -14.85 -5.14
CA LYS A 25 0.78 -16.31 -5.28
C LYS A 25 1.52 -16.97 -4.12
N ALA A 26 2.73 -16.50 -3.79
CA ALA A 26 3.52 -17.02 -2.68
C ALA A 26 2.79 -16.84 -1.34
N TYR A 27 2.19 -15.66 -1.12
CA TYR A 27 1.40 -15.38 0.08
C TYR A 27 0.24 -16.40 0.26
N ARG A 28 -0.52 -16.65 -0.82
CA ARG A 28 -1.62 -17.64 -0.80
C ARG A 28 -1.13 -19.07 -0.58
N TYR A 29 0.01 -19.42 -1.17
CA TYR A 29 0.62 -20.73 -0.98
C TYR A 29 1.04 -20.96 0.47
N LEU A 30 1.78 -20.03 1.06
CA LEU A 30 2.25 -20.13 2.45
C LEU A 30 1.07 -20.20 3.43
N ARG A 31 0.05 -19.38 3.23
CA ARG A 31 -1.14 -19.38 4.08
C ARG A 31 -2.00 -20.64 3.92
N ASN A 32 -2.35 -21.01 2.68
CA ASN A 32 -3.39 -22.03 2.45
C ASN A 32 -2.82 -23.45 2.28
N LYS A 33 -1.60 -23.60 1.76
CA LYS A 33 -0.97 -24.92 1.53
C LYS A 33 -0.01 -25.29 2.65
N LYS A 34 0.77 -24.33 3.14
CA LYS A 34 1.73 -24.54 4.24
C LYS A 34 1.18 -24.18 5.62
N GLN A 35 -0.05 -23.65 5.70
CA GLN A 35 -0.74 -23.33 6.96
C GLN A 35 0.06 -22.40 7.88
N TYR A 36 0.88 -21.51 7.30
CA TYR A 36 1.53 -20.46 8.09
C TYR A 36 0.46 -19.52 8.68
N PRO A 37 0.65 -19.01 9.91
CA PRO A 37 -0.31 -18.16 10.61
C PRO A 37 -0.38 -16.73 10.06
N LEU A 38 -0.62 -16.59 8.76
CA LEU A 38 -0.70 -15.32 8.06
C LEU A 38 -2.12 -14.72 8.10
N PRO A 39 -2.25 -13.38 8.21
CA PRO A 39 -3.54 -12.71 8.20
C PRO A 39 -4.44 -13.09 7.02
N GLY A 40 -5.76 -12.96 7.22
CA GLY A 40 -6.70 -13.07 6.11
C GLY A 40 -6.50 -11.96 5.08
N LEU A 41 -6.83 -12.23 3.80
CA LEU A 41 -6.78 -11.22 2.74
C LEU A 41 -7.73 -10.04 3.03
N SER A 42 -8.87 -10.28 3.68
CA SER A 42 -9.79 -9.23 4.14
C SER A 42 -9.13 -8.33 5.19
N THR A 43 -8.38 -8.91 6.13
CA THR A 43 -7.60 -8.16 7.12
C THR A 43 -6.56 -7.27 6.45
N LEU A 44 -5.79 -7.80 5.49
CA LEU A 44 -4.81 -7.00 4.75
C LEU A 44 -5.45 -5.87 3.95
N ARG A 45 -6.60 -6.13 3.30
CA ARG A 45 -7.34 -5.08 2.56
C ARG A 45 -7.87 -3.99 3.48
N ARG A 46 -8.41 -4.36 4.65
CA ARG A 46 -8.89 -3.41 5.66
C ARG A 46 -7.75 -2.52 6.15
N TRP A 47 -6.61 -3.12 6.46
CA TRP A 47 -5.40 -2.37 6.84
C TRP A 47 -4.90 -1.48 5.71
N ALA A 48 -4.79 -1.97 4.48
CA ALA A 48 -4.38 -1.14 3.34
C ALA A 48 -5.35 0.03 3.11
N SER A 49 -6.64 -0.12 3.43
CA SER A 49 -7.63 0.94 3.25
C SER A 49 -7.51 2.10 4.25
N THR A 50 -6.71 1.97 5.31
CA THR A 50 -6.45 3.08 6.25
C THR A 50 -5.50 4.11 5.63
N PHE A 51 -4.64 3.68 4.70
CA PHE A 51 -3.77 4.57 3.94
C PHE A 51 -4.58 5.25 2.83
N LYS A 52 -4.85 6.55 3.01
CA LYS A 52 -5.54 7.37 2.01
C LYS A 52 -4.53 7.88 0.99
N VAL A 53 -4.84 7.66 -0.29
CA VAL A 53 -4.09 8.21 -1.43
C VAL A 53 -5.05 9.11 -2.19
N GLU A 54 -4.75 10.40 -2.21
CA GLU A 54 -5.56 11.43 -2.85
C GLU A 54 -4.78 12.03 -4.02
N PRO A 55 -5.46 12.55 -5.06
CA PRO A 55 -4.80 13.26 -6.14
C PRO A 55 -4.00 14.47 -5.62
N GLY A 56 -2.85 14.75 -6.24
CA GLY A 56 -1.98 15.86 -5.85
C GLY A 56 -0.67 15.38 -5.20
N ILE A 57 -0.16 16.17 -4.24
CA ILE A 57 1.12 15.90 -3.59
C ILE A 57 0.93 14.90 -2.45
N LEU A 58 1.76 13.86 -2.42
CA LEU A 58 1.74 12.83 -1.37
C LEU A 58 2.44 13.29 -0.09
N GLU A 59 1.80 14.18 0.67
CA GLU A 59 2.38 14.79 1.89
C GLU A 59 2.82 13.77 2.95
N GLY A 60 2.09 12.66 3.10
CA GLY A 60 2.47 11.58 4.01
C GLY A 60 3.83 10.95 3.64
N VAL A 61 4.09 10.79 2.34
CA VAL A 61 5.37 10.28 1.84
C VAL A 61 6.48 11.33 2.03
N LEU A 62 6.19 12.60 1.75
CA LEU A 62 7.16 13.69 1.98
C LEU A 62 7.58 13.79 3.46
N THR A 63 6.64 13.60 4.38
CA THR A 63 6.92 13.60 5.83
C THR A 63 7.85 12.44 6.20
N LEU A 64 7.59 11.25 5.67
CA LEU A 64 8.47 10.09 5.87
C LEU A 64 9.86 10.30 5.26
N MET A 65 9.92 10.88 4.06
CA MET A 65 11.19 11.21 3.40
C MET A 65 11.99 12.26 4.17
N LYS A 66 11.33 13.27 4.76
CA LYS A 66 11.99 14.24 5.65
C LYS A 66 12.60 13.57 6.87
N ALA A 67 11.88 12.65 7.51
CA ALA A 67 12.39 11.88 8.65
C ALA A 67 13.60 11.04 8.26
N ASN A 68 13.53 10.29 7.15
CA ASN A 68 14.66 9.49 6.65
C ASN A 68 15.84 10.38 6.22
N GLY A 69 15.57 11.56 5.68
CA GLY A 69 16.58 12.53 5.27
C GLY A 69 17.39 13.11 6.43
N THR A 70 16.94 13.00 7.68
CA THR A 70 17.76 13.41 8.84
C THR A 70 19.04 12.58 8.98
N LEU A 71 19.02 11.35 8.47
CA LEU A 71 20.14 10.41 8.50
C LEU A 71 21.11 10.60 7.32
N LEU A 72 20.75 11.44 6.34
CA LEU A 72 21.52 11.67 5.12
C LEU A 72 22.37 12.94 5.21
N THR A 73 23.58 12.85 4.68
CA THR A 73 24.46 14.00 4.45
C THR A 73 23.92 14.93 3.37
N SER A 74 24.43 16.17 3.31
CA SER A 74 24.02 17.13 2.27
C SER A 74 24.25 16.62 0.85
N ARG A 75 25.28 15.80 0.64
CA ARG A 75 25.58 15.21 -0.67
C ARG A 75 24.58 14.11 -1.05
N GLU A 76 24.16 13.29 -0.09
CA GLU A 76 23.17 12.22 -0.30
C GLU A 76 21.75 12.75 -0.49
N LYS A 77 21.47 13.98 -0.05
CA LYS A 77 20.18 14.67 -0.28
C LYS A 77 20.03 15.22 -1.70
N LEU A 78 21.13 15.32 -2.46
CA LEU A 78 21.08 15.82 -3.83
C LEU A 78 20.34 14.79 -4.71
N THR A 79 19.18 15.18 -5.25
CA THR A 79 18.33 14.33 -6.07
C THR A 79 17.71 15.13 -7.21
N VAL A 80 17.25 14.44 -8.25
CA VAL A 80 16.57 15.02 -9.42
C VAL A 80 15.13 14.49 -9.43
N ILE A 81 14.18 15.37 -9.74
CA ILE A 81 12.77 15.01 -9.90
C ILE A 81 12.51 14.79 -11.40
N CYS A 82 12.09 13.57 -11.76
CA CYS A 82 11.67 13.22 -13.12
C CYS A 82 10.21 12.79 -13.07
N PHE A 83 9.40 13.26 -14.02
CA PHE A 83 7.99 12.91 -14.15
C PHE A 83 7.62 12.71 -15.62
N ASP A 84 6.67 11.82 -15.86
CA ASP A 84 6.09 11.50 -17.15
C ASP A 84 4.64 11.04 -16.93
N GLU A 85 3.83 11.06 -17.98
CA GLU A 85 2.43 10.65 -17.95
C GLU A 85 2.26 9.23 -18.49
N THR A 86 1.27 8.49 -17.96
CA THR A 86 1.00 7.12 -18.41
C THR A 86 -0.43 7.00 -18.88
N TYR A 87 -0.63 6.28 -20.00
CA TYR A 87 -1.96 5.98 -20.51
C TYR A 87 -2.72 5.06 -19.54
N VAL A 88 -3.91 5.48 -19.11
CA VAL A 88 -4.84 4.68 -18.30
C VAL A 88 -6.13 4.49 -19.08
N SER A 89 -6.80 3.35 -18.90
CA SER A 89 -8.06 3.07 -19.58
C SER A 89 -9.12 4.14 -19.30
N ASN A 90 -9.73 4.67 -20.37
CA ASN A 90 -10.77 5.69 -20.27
C ASN A 90 -12.12 5.10 -19.80
N ARG A 91 -12.25 4.87 -18.49
CA ARG A 91 -13.42 4.23 -17.87
C ARG A 91 -13.94 5.05 -16.70
N LEU A 92 -15.25 4.99 -16.49
CA LEU A 92 -15.92 5.51 -15.30
C LEU A 92 -15.82 4.48 -14.17
N CYS A 93 -15.35 4.90 -13.01
CA CYS A 93 -15.26 4.07 -11.81
C CYS A 93 -16.03 4.74 -10.66
N TYR A 94 -16.78 3.96 -9.88
CA TYR A 94 -17.43 4.46 -8.67
C TYR A 94 -16.64 4.02 -7.43
N ASP A 95 -16.13 4.99 -6.68
CA ASP A 95 -15.51 4.76 -5.39
C ASP A 95 -16.57 4.85 -4.29
N LYS A 96 -17.02 3.67 -3.84
CA LYS A 96 -18.04 3.52 -2.80
C LYS A 96 -17.59 4.10 -1.45
N LYS A 97 -16.29 4.15 -1.15
CA LYS A 97 -15.80 4.60 0.15
C LYS A 97 -15.95 6.10 0.33
N ASN A 98 -15.68 6.86 -0.72
CA ASN A 98 -15.74 8.32 -0.73
C ASN A 98 -16.98 8.85 -1.50
N GLU A 99 -17.87 7.96 -1.92
CA GLU A 99 -19.11 8.26 -2.65
C GLU A 99 -18.88 9.17 -3.87
N GLN A 100 -17.83 8.87 -4.64
CA GLN A 100 -17.41 9.70 -5.77
C GLN A 100 -17.29 8.90 -7.06
N VAL A 101 -17.54 9.59 -8.17
CA VAL A 101 -17.35 9.07 -9.52
C VAL A 101 -15.98 9.54 -10.03
N ILE A 102 -15.13 8.60 -10.44
CA ILE A 102 -13.76 8.80 -10.92
C ILE A 102 -13.71 8.55 -12.42
N GLY A 103 -13.02 9.43 -13.15
CA GLY A 103 -12.97 9.42 -14.61
C GLY A 103 -14.28 9.87 -15.28
N PRO A 104 -14.40 9.72 -16.61
CA PRO A 104 -13.35 9.31 -17.53
C PRO A 104 -12.21 10.34 -17.57
N HIS A 105 -10.96 9.90 -17.41
CA HIS A 105 -9.80 10.79 -17.57
C HIS A 105 -9.30 10.69 -19.01
N LYS A 106 -9.21 11.82 -19.69
CA LYS A 106 -8.55 11.92 -20.99
C LYS A 106 -7.04 11.91 -20.76
N CYS A 107 -6.33 11.30 -21.69
CA CYS A 107 -4.92 11.59 -21.91
C CYS A 107 -4.82 13.00 -22.49
#